data_AF-A0A352S8T9-F1
#
_entry.id   AF-A0A352S8T9-F1
#
_cell.length_a   1.000
_cell.length_b   1.000
_cell.length_c   1.000
_cell.angle_alpha   90.00
_cell.angle_beta   90.00
_cell.angle_gamma   90.00
#
_symmetry.space_group_name_H-M   'P 1'
#
loop_
_entity.id
_entity.type
_entity.pdbx_description
1 polymer ?
#
loop_
_entity_poly.entity_id
_entity_poly.type
_entity_poly.pdbx_seq_one_letter_code
_entity_poly.pdbx_strand_id
1 'polypeptide(L)' 'HFMAWLKQGIASRRLIINDAKALVHSVDDTAYLVSPGVFQRYAQEHPQLAAIARQEKLEPWQWVQKRFEKLAVHRKQASG' A
#
# COMPACT_ATOMS: atom_id res chain seq x y z
N HIS A 1 6.53 7.09 -4.61
CA HIS A 1 7.10 5.73 -4.55
C HIS A 1 6.02 4.65 -4.44
N PHE A 2 5.24 4.57 -3.34
CA PHE A 2 4.15 3.57 -3.20
C PHE A 2 3.15 3.54 -4.36
N MET A 3 2.60 4.69 -4.78
CA MET A 3 1.62 4.74 -5.88
C MET A 3 2.19 4.27 -7.22
N ALA A 4 3.47 4.55 -7.49
CA ALA A 4 4.13 4.08 -8.71
C ALA A 4 4.30 2.56 -8.68
N TRP A 5 4.77 2.03 -7.55
CA TRP A 5 4.88 0.59 -7.31
C TRP A 5 3.53 -0.12 -7.45
N LEU A 6 2.45 0.46 -6.92
CA LEU A 6 1.11 -0.09 -7.00
C LEU A 6 0.63 -0.17 -8.45
N LYS A 7 0.71 0.94 -9.18
CA LYS A 7 0.33 1.02 -10.60
C LYS A 7 1.14 0.06 -11.46
N GLN A 8 2.46 0.06 -11.30
CA GLN A 8 3.36 -0.83 -12.04
C GLN A 8 3.13 -2.30 -11.68
N GLY A 9 2.90 -2.61 -10.41
CA GLY A 9 2.63 -3.96 -9.93
C GLY A 9 1.33 -4.54 -10.51
N ILE A 10 0.30 -3.72 -10.64
CA ILE A 10 -0.96 -4.10 -11.31
C ILE A 10 -0.73 -4.27 -12.81
N ALA A 11 -0.11 -3.28 -13.48
CA ALA A 11 0.11 -3.30 -14.93
C ALA A 11 0.99 -4.49 -15.39
N SER A 12 2.00 -4.84 -14.58
CA SER A 12 2.89 -5.99 -14.81
C SER A 12 2.33 -7.33 -14.33
N ARG A 13 1.12 -7.35 -13.74
CA ARG A 13 0.49 -8.55 -13.14
C ARG A 13 1.28 -9.20 -11.99
N ARG A 14 2.25 -8.48 -11.42
CA ARG A 14 3.03 -8.92 -10.26
C ARG A 14 2.23 -8.84 -8.96
N LEU A 15 1.30 -7.88 -8.89
CA LEU A 15 0.28 -7.82 -7.85
C LEU A 15 -0.95 -8.55 -8.37
N ILE A 16 -1.23 -9.72 -7.78
CA ILE A 16 -2.51 -10.41 -7.99
C ILE A 16 -3.59 -9.54 -7.35
N ILE A 17 -4.62 -9.22 -8.14
CA ILE A 17 -5.78 -8.43 -7.72
C ILE A 17 -7.04 -9.28 -7.86
N ASN A 18 -8.10 -8.95 -7.10
CA ASN A 18 -9.42 -9.60 -7.17
C ASN A 18 -9.47 -11.10 -6.83
N ASP A 19 -8.36 -11.71 -6.44
CA ASP A 19 -8.37 -13.01 -5.77
C ASP A 19 -8.87 -12.88 -4.32
N ALA A 20 -9.42 -13.95 -3.74
CA ALA A 20 -9.93 -13.95 -2.36
C ALA A 20 -8.89 -13.53 -1.32
N LYS A 21 -7.59 -13.74 -1.59
CA LYS A 21 -6.48 -13.33 -0.71
C LYS A 21 -5.67 -12.16 -1.26
N ALA A 22 -6.17 -11.48 -2.29
CA ALA A 22 -5.48 -10.33 -2.87
C ALA A 22 -5.37 -9.17 -1.86
N LEU A 23 -4.34 -8.36 -2.02
CA LEU A 23 -4.14 -7.15 -1.22
C LEU A 23 -4.75 -5.90 -1.87
N VAL A 24 -5.25 -6.05 -3.09
CA VAL A 24 -5.84 -4.99 -3.90
C VAL A 24 -7.03 -5.59 -4.65
N HIS A 25 -8.17 -4.91 -4.56
CA HIS A 25 -9.36 -5.25 -5.34
C HIS A 25 -9.76 -4.02 -6.17
N SER A 26 -10.25 -4.23 -7.38
CA SER A 26 -10.84 -3.17 -8.20
C SER A 26 -12.37 -3.20 -8.04
N VAL A 27 -12.97 -2.07 -7.71
CA VAL A 27 -14.43 -1.89 -7.60
C VAL A 27 -14.81 -0.51 -8.11
N ASP A 28 -15.82 -0.41 -8.98
CA ASP A 28 -16.34 0.84 -9.54
C ASP A 28 -15.24 1.84 -9.95
N ASP A 29 -14.32 1.41 -10.82
CA ASP A 29 -13.16 2.19 -11.31
C ASP A 29 -12.20 2.71 -10.22
N THR A 30 -12.32 2.21 -8.99
CA THR A 30 -11.42 2.48 -7.88
C THR A 30 -10.66 1.23 -7.44
N ALA A 31 -9.58 1.44 -6.67
CA ALA A 31 -8.84 0.36 -6.03
C ALA A 31 -9.12 0.35 -4.53
N TYR A 32 -9.70 -0.73 -4.02
CA TYR A 32 -9.77 -1.05 -2.61
C TYR A 32 -8.44 -1.66 -2.15
N LEU A 33 -7.81 -1.04 -1.16
CA LEU A 33 -6.50 -1.42 -0.65
C LEU A 33 -6.65 -2.11 0.72
N VAL A 34 -6.25 -3.38 0.81
CA VAL A 34 -6.35 -4.15 2.05
C VAL A 34 -5.19 -3.75 2.99
N SER A 35 -5.53 -3.02 4.05
CA SER A 35 -4.58 -2.56 5.07
C SER A 35 -4.59 -3.51 6.30
N PRO A 36 -3.44 -3.77 6.96
CA PRO A 36 -2.11 -3.22 6.67
C PRO A 36 -1.34 -3.97 5.57
N GLY A 37 -1.88 -5.09 5.07
CA GLY A 37 -1.14 -6.05 4.23
C GLY A 37 -0.49 -5.46 2.98
N VAL A 38 -1.19 -4.56 2.27
CA VAL A 38 -0.63 -3.91 1.07
C VAL A 38 0.62 -3.09 1.38
N PHE A 39 0.65 -2.41 2.53
CA PHE A 39 1.78 -1.59 2.96
C PHE A 39 2.93 -2.45 3.48
N GLN A 40 2.60 -3.57 4.14
CA GLN A 40 3.59 -4.55 4.58
C GLN A 40 4.31 -5.18 3.38
N ARG A 41 3.57 -5.60 2.35
CA ARG A 41 4.15 -6.14 1.11
C ARG A 41 5.08 -5.12 0.44
N TYR A 42 4.63 -3.88 0.30
CA TYR A 42 5.48 -2.83 -0.27
C TYR A 42 6.76 -2.63 0.56
N ALA A 43 6.65 -2.58 1.89
CA ALA A 43 7.80 -2.40 2.76
C ALA A 43 8.80 -3.57 2.70
N GLN A 44 8.33 -4.81 2.58
CA GLN A 44 9.18 -5.99 2.40
C GLN A 44 10.01 -5.91 1.11
N GLU A 45 9.42 -5.36 0.04
CA GLU A 45 10.11 -5.16 -1.24
C GLU A 45 11.04 -3.94 -1.25
N HIS A 46 11.03 -3.11 -0.20
CA HIS A 46 11.86 -1.91 -0.07
C HIS A 46 12.57 -1.84 1.30
N PRO A 47 13.56 -2.72 1.57
CA PRO A 47 14.27 -2.77 2.85
C PRO A 47 14.93 -1.44 3.25
N GLN A 48 15.30 -0.60 2.27
CA GLN A 48 15.86 0.74 2.48
C GLN A 48 14.95 1.67 3.28
N LEU A 49 13.64 1.40 3.33
CA LEU A 49 12.69 2.18 4.14
C LEU A 49 12.92 2.01 5.64
N ALA A 50 13.57 0.93 6.08
CA ALA A 50 13.83 0.68 7.50
C ALA A 50 14.64 1.80 8.17
N ALA A 51 15.66 2.32 7.47
CA ALA A 51 16.46 3.42 7.98
C ALA A 51 15.63 4.70 8.17
N ILE A 52 14.75 5.00 7.20
CA ILE A 52 13.91 6.21 7.21
C ILE A 52 12.83 6.08 8.29
N ALA A 53 12.15 4.94 8.35
CA ALA A 53 11.09 4.70 9.32
C ALA A 53 11.60 4.73 10.77
N ARG A 54 12.84 4.25 11.01
CA ARG A 54 13.49 4.28 12.32
C ARG A 54 13.72 5.70 12.83
N GLN A 55 14.03 6.66 11.95
CA GLN A 55 14.18 8.08 12.33
C GLN A 55 12.87 8.65 12.90
N GLU A 56 11.74 8.18 12.39
CA GLU A 56 10.39 8.58 12.83
C GLU A 56 9.82 7.66 13.94
N LYS A 57 10.60 6.68 14.43
CA LYS A 57 10.17 5.65 15.40
C LYS A 57 8.93 4.86 14.93
N LEU A 58 8.89 4.52 13.64
CA LEU A 58 7.82 3.76 13.02
C LEU A 58 8.33 2.46 12.42
N GLU A 59 7.44 1.48 12.32
CA GLU A 59 7.67 0.34 11.44
C GLU A 59 7.64 0.79 9.97
N PRO A 60 8.41 0.15 9.07
CA PRO A 60 8.48 0.55 7.66
C PRO A 60 7.12 0.67 6.98
N TRP A 61 6.21 -0.26 7.22
CA TRP A 61 4.87 -0.24 6.63
C TRP A 61 4.01 0.90 7.19
N GLN A 62 4.16 1.25 8.47
CA GLN A 62 3.44 2.38 9.10
C GLN A 62 3.91 3.71 8.51
N TRP A 63 5.21 3.84 8.27
CA TRP A 63 5.78 5.01 7.60
C TRP A 63 5.17 5.19 6.21
N VAL A 64 5.08 4.11 5.43
CA VAL A 64 4.47 4.13 4.10
C VAL A 64 2.99 4.50 4.16
N GLN A 65 2.23 3.88 5.07
CA GLN A 65 0.81 4.19 5.25
C GLN A 65 0.60 5.66 5.59
N LYS A 66 1.33 6.21 6.58
CA LYS A 66 1.23 7.63 6.95
C LYS A 66 1.55 8.56 5.78
N ARG A 67 2.57 8.22 4.98
CA ARG A 67 2.92 9.01 3.79
C ARG A 67 1.84 8.94 2.72
N PHE A 68 1.24 7.76 2.50
CA PHE A 68 0.12 7.59 1.59
C PHE A 68 -1.12 8.38 2.05
N GLU A 69 -1.45 8.32 3.34
CA GLU A 69 -2.59 9.06 3.90
C GLU A 69 -2.43 10.58 3.73
N LYS A 70 -1.21 11.10 3.90
CA LYS A 70 -0.89 12.52 3.66
C LYS A 70 -1.11 12.99 2.21
N LEU A 71 -1.16 12.07 1.24
CA LEU A 71 -1.47 12.44 -0.16
C LEU A 71 -2.94 12.77 -0.37
N ALA A 72 -3.83 12.42 0.57
CA ALA A 72 -5.27 12.69 0.51
C ALA A 72 -5.98 12.17 -0.77
N VAL A 73 -5.36 11.21 -1.47
CA VAL A 73 -5.94 10.55 -2.67
C VAL A 73 -6.81 9.33 -2.32
N HIS A 74 -7.01 9.06 -1.04
CA HIS A 74 -7.73 7.89 -0.53
C HIS A 74 -9.08 8.30 0.05
N ARG A 75 -10.07 7.43 -0.08
CA ARG A 75 -11.32 7.50 0.67
C ARG A 75 -11.29 6.43 1.76
N LYS A 76 -11.60 6.81 3.01
CA LYS A 76 -11.81 5.85 4.10
C LYS A 76 -13.28 5.46 4.14
N GLN A 77 -13.60 4.18 4.13
CA GLN A 77 -14.94 3.72 4.50
C GLN A 77 -15.05 3.75 6.02
N ALA A 78 -16.16 4.29 6.54
CA ALA A 78 -16.37 4.40 7.99
C ALA A 78 -16.60 3.03 8.67
N SER A 79 -16.95 2.00 7.89
CA SER A 79 -17.29 0.66 8.35
C SER A 79 -16.16 -0.38 8.25
N GLY A 80 -14.99 0.00 7.72
CA GLY A 80 -14.01 -0.95 7.20
C GLY A 80 -14.29 -1.33 5.76
#